data_AF-A0AA88UY70-F1
#
_entry.id   AF-A0AA88UY70-F1
#
_cell.length_a   1.000
_cell.length_b   1.000
_cell.length_c   1.000
_cell.angle_alpha   90.00
_cell.angle_beta   90.00
_cell.angle_gamma   90.00
#
_symmetry.space_group_name_H-M   'P 1'
#
loop_
_entity.id
_entity.type
_entity.pdbx_description
1 polymer ?
#
loop_
_entity_poly.entity_id
_entity_poly.type
_entity_poly.pdbx_seq_one_letter_code
_entity_poly.pdbx_strand_id
1 'polypeptide(L)'
;VVVQEDWKVDSVNRPGILLEVVQILTDLDLVITKAYISSDGGWFMDVFHVTDPHGNKVTDSKTIDYIEKALGPKGHTANGLKTWAGQKIGVHSMGDHTAIELIGRDRPGLLSEVSAVLANLHINVVAAEVWTHNRRVACVVFVNDDTTCRAVDDPSRLSAMEEQLENILRGCEADEKAARTNFSMGFTHIDRRLHQMMFADRDYEGGGLEVEADYSPLLKPKITIDRCEEKGYSVVSVRCKDRSKLMFDIVCTLTDMQYVVFHATISSDGPHASQEYYIRHMDGCTLDAVAEKERVTKCLEAAIRRRVSEGISLELCAKDRVGLLSEVTRVLRENGLSVTRAGVTTVGKKAMNVFYVRDASGNPVDMKTIEGLRKEIGQRMLLNVKKVPTSANAPETSRWAKTSFFFGSLLGRFLA
;
A
#
# COMPACT_ATOMS: atom_id res chain seq x y z
N VAL A 1 22.09 26.46 14.65
CA VAL A 1 22.38 26.80 13.24
C VAL A 1 23.70 26.17 12.85
N VAL A 2 23.67 25.04 12.13
CA VAL A 2 24.64 24.57 11.11
C VAL A 2 23.87 23.49 10.31
N VAL A 3 23.05 23.86 9.32
CA VAL A 3 23.35 23.82 7.87
C VAL A 3 24.07 22.55 7.39
N GLN A 4 23.47 21.40 7.69
CA GLN A 4 23.49 20.17 6.89
C GLN A 4 22.23 19.44 7.34
N GLU A 5 21.10 19.66 6.66
CA GLU A 5 19.75 19.43 7.22
C GLU A 5 19.44 17.94 7.46
N ASP A 6 19.80 17.48 8.66
CA ASP A 6 19.29 16.30 9.33
C ASP A 6 18.01 16.67 10.07
N TRP A 7 16.90 15.98 9.77
CA TRP A 7 15.62 16.23 10.43
C TRP A 7 15.59 15.55 11.79
N LYS A 8 15.54 16.34 12.86
CA LYS A 8 15.41 15.86 14.24
C LYS A 8 14.00 16.16 14.75
N VAL A 9 13.22 15.11 15.04
CA VAL A 9 11.90 15.24 15.66
C VAL A 9 12.05 15.01 17.17
N ASP A 10 11.87 16.06 17.97
CA ASP A 10 11.82 15.99 19.43
C ASP A 10 10.33 15.92 19.89
N SER A 11 9.69 14.73 19.99
CA SER A 11 8.31 14.49 20.50
C SER A 11 8.17 13.48 21.68
N VAL A 12 7.53 13.89 22.78
CA VAL A 12 7.34 13.14 24.05
C VAL A 12 6.99 11.66 23.86
N ASN A 13 7.83 10.74 24.38
CA ASN A 13 7.70 9.29 24.27
C ASN A 13 6.28 8.77 24.59
N ARG A 14 5.57 8.31 23.56
CA ARG A 14 4.35 7.52 23.65
C ARG A 14 4.43 6.35 22.66
N PRO A 15 3.90 5.16 23.01
CA PRO A 15 3.73 4.09 22.04
C PRO A 15 2.95 4.59 20.81
N GLY A 16 3.51 4.40 19.61
CA GLY A 16 2.86 4.75 18.35
C GLY A 16 3.42 5.95 17.57
N ILE A 17 4.26 6.80 18.18
CA ILE A 17 4.80 8.00 17.50
C ILE A 17 5.59 7.65 16.24
N LEU A 18 6.41 6.60 16.28
CA LEU A 18 7.17 6.14 15.11
C LEU A 18 6.23 5.81 13.94
N LEU A 19 5.10 5.16 14.22
CA LEU A 19 4.11 4.84 13.18
C LEU A 19 3.50 6.12 12.61
N GLU A 20 3.12 7.09 13.45
CA GLU A 20 2.57 8.38 13.02
C GLU A 20 3.56 9.16 12.14
N VAL A 21 4.84 9.21 12.52
CA VAL A 21 5.89 9.88 11.74
C VAL A 21 6.04 9.21 10.37
N VAL A 22 6.20 7.89 10.35
CA VAL A 22 6.39 7.15 9.10
C VAL A 22 5.14 7.21 8.21
N GLN A 23 3.94 7.29 8.80
CA GLN A 23 2.69 7.56 8.11
C GLN A 23 2.68 8.93 7.42
N ILE A 24 3.02 10.00 8.14
CA ILE A 24 3.07 11.37 7.57
C ILE A 24 4.11 11.46 6.45
N LEU A 25 5.30 10.91 6.65
CA LEU A 25 6.34 10.89 5.60
C LEU A 25 5.89 10.11 4.36
N THR A 26 5.13 9.03 4.56
CA THR A 26 4.57 8.20 3.48
C THR A 26 3.48 8.94 2.70
N ASP A 27 2.63 9.71 3.37
CA ASP A 27 1.57 10.52 2.73
C ASP A 27 2.14 11.65 1.87
N LEU A 28 3.26 12.22 2.31
CA LEU A 28 4.01 13.23 1.56
C LEU A 28 4.88 12.62 0.45
N ASP A 29 4.84 11.30 0.29
CA ASP A 29 5.64 10.51 -0.66
C ASP A 29 7.15 10.74 -0.52
N LEU A 30 7.60 11.01 0.69
CA LEU A 30 9.02 11.18 1.00
C LEU A 30 9.70 9.82 1.15
N VAL A 31 10.91 9.72 0.61
CA VAL A 31 11.70 8.50 0.65
C VAL A 31 12.71 8.60 1.79
N ILE A 32 12.61 7.68 2.75
CA ILE A 32 13.56 7.56 3.87
C ILE A 32 14.79 6.81 3.37
N THR A 33 15.93 7.49 3.30
CA THR A 33 17.21 6.90 2.85
C THR A 33 18.04 6.38 4.02
N LYS A 34 17.95 7.06 5.17
CA LYS A 34 18.57 6.67 6.44
C LYS A 34 17.67 7.10 7.57
N ALA A 35 17.64 6.33 8.65
CA ALA A 35 16.98 6.75 9.88
C ALA A 35 17.59 6.09 11.10
N TYR A 36 17.57 6.82 12.22
CA TYR A 36 18.04 6.39 13.53
C TYR A 36 16.94 6.67 14.54
N ILE A 37 16.42 5.62 15.14
CA ILE A 37 15.34 5.66 16.12
C ILE A 37 15.91 5.21 17.45
N SER A 38 15.62 5.94 18.52
CA SER A 38 16.03 5.55 19.86
C SER A 38 15.02 6.03 20.89
N SER A 39 14.54 5.13 21.74
CA SER A 39 13.59 5.40 22.82
C SER A 39 14.04 4.63 24.07
N ASP A 40 15.03 5.16 24.80
CA ASP A 40 15.62 4.54 25.99
C ASP A 40 15.69 5.58 27.13
N GLY A 41 15.38 5.15 28.36
CA GLY A 41 15.68 5.96 29.57
C GLY A 41 14.91 7.28 29.70
N GLY A 42 13.72 7.38 29.12
CA GLY A 42 12.87 8.58 29.18
C GLY A 42 13.21 9.65 28.14
N TRP A 43 14.27 9.44 27.34
CA TRP A 43 14.63 10.25 26.19
C TRP A 43 14.35 9.48 24.92
N PHE A 44 13.82 10.17 23.92
CA PHE A 44 13.60 9.61 22.60
C PHE A 44 14.25 10.56 21.58
N MET A 45 14.77 10.01 20.50
CA MET A 45 15.37 10.78 19.41
C MET A 45 15.21 9.99 18.13
N ASP A 46 14.45 10.57 17.21
CA ASP A 46 14.23 10.01 15.90
C ASP A 46 14.79 10.96 14.86
N VAL A 47 15.74 10.45 14.06
CA VAL A 47 16.41 11.19 12.98
C VAL A 47 16.07 10.51 11.66
N PHE A 48 15.53 11.28 10.71
CA PHE A 48 15.18 10.78 9.39
C PHE A 48 15.89 11.59 8.30
N HIS A 49 16.54 10.91 7.38
CA HIS A 49 17.08 11.51 6.16
C HIS A 49 16.13 11.21 5.01
N VAL A 50 15.36 12.23 4.62
CA VAL A 50 14.31 12.12 3.62
C VAL A 50 14.66 12.83 2.32
N THR A 51 14.29 12.23 1.20
CA THR A 51 14.39 12.82 -0.14
C THR A 51 13.02 12.83 -0.81
N ASP A 52 12.88 13.63 -1.88
CA ASP A 52 11.76 13.47 -2.80
C ASP A 52 11.86 12.11 -3.54
N PRO A 53 10.80 11.70 -4.30
CA PRO A 53 10.84 10.49 -5.12
C PRO A 53 11.94 10.45 -6.19
N HIS A 54 12.49 11.60 -6.57
CA HIS A 54 13.56 11.74 -7.56
C HIS A 54 14.97 11.66 -6.93
N GLY A 55 15.05 11.51 -5.60
CA GLY A 55 16.31 11.49 -4.85
C GLY A 55 16.90 12.87 -4.56
N ASN A 56 16.16 13.94 -4.84
CA ASN A 56 16.59 15.29 -4.51
C ASN A 56 16.21 15.63 -3.06
N LYS A 57 16.95 16.59 -2.51
CA LYS A 57 16.65 17.15 -1.20
C LYS A 57 15.31 17.88 -1.22
N VAL A 58 14.48 17.63 -0.21
CA VAL A 58 13.23 18.36 0.02
C VAL A 58 13.58 19.81 0.36
N THR A 59 13.17 20.75 -0.49
CA THR A 59 13.44 22.19 -0.33
C THR A 59 12.16 23.03 -0.30
N ASP A 60 11.01 22.40 -0.52
CA ASP A 60 9.72 23.09 -0.51
C ASP A 60 9.32 23.50 0.91
N SER A 61 9.34 24.81 1.18
CA SER A 61 9.01 25.37 2.49
C SER A 61 7.62 24.98 2.98
N LYS A 62 6.64 24.76 2.08
CA LYS A 62 5.28 24.35 2.51
C LYS A 62 5.26 22.93 3.06
N THR A 63 5.95 22.01 2.40
CA THR A 63 6.11 20.63 2.85
C THR A 63 6.83 20.59 4.20
N ILE A 64 7.91 21.38 4.32
CA ILE A 64 8.67 21.54 5.56
C ILE A 64 7.79 22.06 6.70
N ASP A 65 7.09 23.17 6.49
CA ASP A 65 6.18 23.77 7.49
C ASP A 65 5.06 22.80 7.90
N TYR A 66 4.55 22.02 6.95
CA TYR A 66 3.52 21.01 7.25
C TYR A 66 4.06 19.90 8.16
N ILE A 67 5.26 19.38 7.86
CA ILE A 67 5.91 18.37 8.70
C ILE A 67 6.17 18.92 10.10
N GLU A 68 6.74 20.13 10.22
CA GLU A 68 6.97 20.77 11.50
C GLU A 68 5.67 21.01 12.29
N LYS A 69 4.58 21.35 11.59
CA LYS A 69 3.28 21.53 12.25
C LYS A 69 2.65 20.22 12.69
N ALA A 70 2.79 19.15 11.89
CA ALA A 70 2.21 17.84 12.17
C ALA A 70 2.98 17.09 13.27
N LEU A 71 4.32 17.16 13.24
CA LEU A 71 5.21 16.41 14.13
C LEU A 71 5.83 17.25 15.26
N GLY A 72 5.75 18.58 15.17
CA GLY A 72 6.34 19.48 16.16
C GLY A 72 5.49 19.63 17.43
N PRO A 73 6.06 20.26 18.47
CA PRO A 73 5.45 20.35 19.81
C PRO A 73 4.08 21.06 19.85
N LYS A 74 3.74 21.85 18.83
CA LYS A 74 2.45 22.54 18.69
C LYS A 74 1.37 21.70 17.98
N GLY A 75 1.74 20.67 17.22
CA GLY A 75 0.78 19.78 16.55
C GLY A 75 -0.14 19.07 17.54
N HIS A 76 0.34 18.86 18.76
CA HIS A 76 -0.39 18.15 19.83
C HIS A 76 -1.28 19.05 20.70
N THR A 77 -1.26 20.38 20.48
CA THR A 77 -2.18 21.33 21.17
C THR A 77 -3.51 21.52 20.43
N ALA A 78 -3.64 21.00 19.21
CA ALA A 78 -4.91 20.89 18.51
C ALA A 78 -5.60 19.57 18.87
N ASN A 79 -6.14 19.49 20.09
CA ASN A 79 -7.23 18.56 20.40
C ASN A 79 -8.49 19.03 19.65
N GLY A 80 -8.47 18.86 18.32
CA GLY A 80 -9.38 19.54 17.40
C GLY A 80 -9.44 18.95 15.99
N LEU A 81 -8.97 17.73 15.77
CA LEU A 81 -9.45 16.93 14.63
C LEU A 81 -10.28 15.78 15.17
N LYS A 82 -11.56 16.12 15.40
CA LYS A 82 -12.73 15.28 15.65
C LYS A 82 -12.46 13.79 15.90
N THR A 83 -12.65 13.43 17.16
CA THR A 83 -13.40 12.27 17.63
C THR A 83 -14.15 11.51 16.51
N TRP A 84 -14.06 10.18 16.51
CA TRP A 84 -15.29 9.41 16.47
C TRP A 84 -15.21 8.22 17.41
N ALA A 85 -16.18 8.20 18.32
CA ALA A 85 -16.32 7.26 19.42
C ALA A 85 -16.58 5.82 18.94
N GLY A 86 -16.35 4.88 19.86
CA GLY A 86 -16.39 3.46 19.59
C GLY A 86 -17.73 2.90 19.12
N GLN A 87 -17.59 1.71 18.55
CA GLN A 87 -18.53 0.59 18.53
C GLN A 87 -19.74 0.66 17.58
N LYS A 88 -19.75 -0.39 16.71
CA LYS A 88 -20.80 -0.96 15.85
C LYS A 88 -21.26 -0.18 14.61
N ILE A 89 -21.01 -0.83 13.47
CA ILE A 89 -21.82 -0.91 12.23
C ILE A 89 -22.47 0.41 11.81
N GLY A 90 -21.94 1.05 10.76
CA GLY A 90 -22.60 2.20 10.15
C GLY A 90 -21.88 2.74 8.93
N VAL A 91 -22.56 2.72 7.78
CA VAL A 91 -22.17 3.40 6.55
C VAL A 91 -22.29 4.91 6.77
N HIS A 92 -21.22 5.66 6.50
CA HIS A 92 -21.26 7.13 6.56
C HIS A 92 -20.28 7.79 5.59
N SER A 93 -20.74 8.89 4.99
CA SER A 93 -20.08 9.64 3.92
C SER A 93 -18.95 10.54 4.40
N MET A 94 -17.82 10.51 3.67
CA MET A 94 -16.71 11.46 3.84
C MET A 94 -16.73 12.47 2.69
N GLY A 95 -17.33 13.63 2.94
CA GLY A 95 -17.57 14.61 1.88
C GLY A 95 -18.57 14.06 0.87
N ASP A 96 -18.22 14.12 -0.42
CA ASP A 96 -19.08 13.69 -1.54
C ASP A 96 -18.82 12.23 -1.96
N HIS A 97 -18.18 11.40 -1.12
CA HIS A 97 -17.81 10.02 -1.43
C HIS A 97 -18.13 9.02 -0.30
N THR A 98 -18.45 7.78 -0.71
CA THR A 98 -18.61 6.60 0.14
C THR A 98 -17.39 5.70 -0.01
N ALA A 99 -16.82 5.19 1.09
CA ALA A 99 -15.71 4.25 1.06
C ALA A 99 -16.20 2.80 1.19
N ILE A 100 -15.64 1.89 0.38
CA ILE A 100 -15.96 0.47 0.34
C ILE A 100 -14.67 -0.32 0.57
N GLU A 101 -14.69 -1.26 1.51
CA GLU A 101 -13.60 -2.21 1.71
C GLU A 101 -14.01 -3.60 1.25
N LEU A 102 -13.18 -4.21 0.41
CA LEU A 102 -13.37 -5.57 -0.08
C LEU A 102 -12.17 -6.41 0.36
N ILE A 103 -12.43 -7.52 1.06
CA ILE A 103 -11.43 -8.53 1.39
C ILE A 103 -11.96 -9.92 1.00
N GLY A 104 -11.09 -10.74 0.42
CA GLY A 104 -11.45 -12.12 0.07
C GLY A 104 -10.37 -12.87 -0.69
N ARG A 105 -10.76 -13.99 -1.30
CA ARG A 105 -9.86 -14.77 -2.17
C ARG A 105 -9.80 -14.16 -3.58
N ASP A 106 -8.57 -13.93 -4.03
CA ASP A 106 -8.29 -13.42 -5.37
C ASP A 106 -8.45 -14.52 -6.42
N ARG A 107 -8.94 -14.12 -7.60
CA ARG A 107 -9.05 -14.98 -8.79
C ARG A 107 -8.98 -14.13 -10.07
N PRO A 108 -8.47 -14.69 -11.18
CA PRO A 108 -8.49 -14.00 -12.47
C PRO A 108 -9.89 -13.50 -12.82
N GLY A 109 -10.02 -12.20 -13.11
CA GLY A 109 -11.27 -11.55 -13.46
C GLY A 109 -12.07 -10.95 -12.30
N LEU A 110 -11.70 -11.17 -11.03
CA LEU A 110 -12.43 -10.64 -9.87
C LEU A 110 -12.60 -9.11 -9.93
N LEU A 111 -11.52 -8.37 -10.20
CA LEU A 111 -11.58 -6.91 -10.30
C LEU A 111 -12.51 -6.44 -11.43
N SER A 112 -12.64 -7.22 -12.51
CA SER A 112 -13.56 -6.94 -13.62
C SER A 112 -15.01 -7.18 -13.23
N GLU A 113 -15.29 -8.18 -12.40
CA GLU A 113 -16.64 -8.46 -11.90
C GLU A 113 -17.08 -7.40 -10.89
N VAL A 114 -16.21 -7.04 -9.96
CA VAL A 114 -16.44 -5.95 -8.98
C VAL A 114 -16.72 -4.63 -9.70
N SER A 115 -15.87 -4.25 -10.65
CA SER A 115 -16.04 -2.99 -11.39
C SER A 115 -17.31 -2.99 -12.27
N ALA A 116 -17.72 -4.15 -12.79
CA ALA A 116 -18.97 -4.29 -13.52
C ALA A 116 -20.21 -4.10 -12.63
N VAL A 117 -20.20 -4.63 -11.40
CA VAL A 117 -21.29 -4.39 -10.43
C VAL A 117 -21.43 -2.90 -10.11
N LEU A 118 -20.31 -2.23 -9.80
CA LEU A 118 -20.34 -0.79 -9.52
C LEU A 118 -20.86 0.01 -10.72
N ALA A 119 -20.43 -0.34 -11.94
CA ALA A 119 -20.93 0.30 -13.16
C ALA A 119 -22.43 0.08 -13.40
N ASN A 120 -22.93 -1.14 -13.17
CA ASN A 120 -24.36 -1.48 -13.34
C ASN A 120 -25.25 -0.77 -12.32
N LEU A 121 -24.74 -0.47 -11.13
CA LEU A 121 -25.44 0.29 -10.10
C LEU A 121 -25.35 1.82 -10.30
N HIS A 122 -24.79 2.27 -11.42
CA HIS A 122 -24.49 3.68 -11.71
C HIS A 122 -23.67 4.35 -10.61
N ILE A 123 -22.69 3.61 -10.08
CA ILE A 123 -21.75 4.07 -9.07
C ILE A 123 -20.44 4.38 -9.76
N ASN A 124 -20.00 5.62 -9.61
CA ASN A 124 -18.73 6.10 -10.14
C ASN A 124 -17.60 5.80 -9.15
N VAL A 125 -16.45 5.38 -9.66
CA VAL A 125 -15.25 5.08 -8.86
C VAL A 125 -14.29 6.27 -8.96
N VAL A 126 -14.16 7.01 -7.86
CA VAL A 126 -13.32 8.21 -7.80
C VAL A 126 -11.86 7.87 -7.52
N ALA A 127 -11.65 6.88 -6.64
CA ALA A 127 -10.33 6.33 -6.38
C ALA A 127 -10.45 4.87 -5.93
N ALA A 128 -9.41 4.08 -6.19
CA ALA A 128 -9.31 2.73 -5.65
C ALA A 128 -7.84 2.31 -5.50
N GLU A 129 -7.54 1.55 -4.45
CA GLU A 129 -6.25 0.87 -4.28
C GLU A 129 -6.53 -0.61 -4.03
N VAL A 130 -5.91 -1.47 -4.84
CA VAL A 130 -6.11 -2.93 -4.84
C VAL A 130 -4.77 -3.62 -4.65
N TRP A 131 -4.65 -4.48 -3.63
CA TRP A 131 -3.48 -5.32 -3.39
C TRP A 131 -3.86 -6.79 -3.47
N THR A 132 -3.00 -7.61 -4.08
CA THR A 132 -3.13 -9.06 -4.02
C THR A 132 -1.85 -9.72 -3.51
N HIS A 133 -2.01 -10.73 -2.66
CA HIS A 133 -0.90 -11.53 -2.12
C HIS A 133 -1.40 -12.90 -1.71
N ASN A 134 -0.66 -13.97 -2.06
CA ASN A 134 -1.01 -15.36 -1.68
C ASN A 134 -2.49 -15.75 -1.96
N ARG A 135 -3.00 -15.40 -3.14
CA ARG A 135 -4.42 -15.60 -3.55
C ARG A 135 -5.44 -14.91 -2.64
N ARG A 136 -5.03 -13.87 -1.90
CA ARG A 136 -5.90 -12.95 -1.17
C ARG A 136 -5.89 -11.60 -1.85
N VAL A 137 -7.00 -10.89 -1.76
CA VAL A 137 -7.17 -9.53 -2.28
C VAL A 137 -7.68 -8.64 -1.16
N ALA A 138 -7.12 -7.44 -1.07
CA ALA A 138 -7.64 -6.35 -0.27
C ALA A 138 -7.81 -5.12 -1.16
N CYS A 139 -8.97 -4.47 -1.07
CA CYS A 139 -9.30 -3.32 -1.89
C CYS A 139 -10.00 -2.26 -1.06
N VAL A 140 -9.59 -1.00 -1.22
CA VAL A 140 -10.30 0.18 -0.70
C VAL A 140 -10.73 1.01 -1.90
N VAL A 141 -12.04 1.25 -2.04
CA VAL A 141 -12.65 1.97 -3.15
C VAL A 141 -13.41 3.17 -2.62
N PHE A 142 -13.16 4.35 -3.18
CA PHE A 142 -13.96 5.55 -2.97
C PHE A 142 -14.91 5.74 -4.14
N VAL A 143 -16.20 5.77 -3.83
CA VAL A 143 -17.26 5.85 -4.82
C VAL A 143 -18.17 7.04 -4.59
N ASN A 144 -18.80 7.51 -5.65
CA ASN A 144 -19.93 8.43 -5.58
C ASN A 144 -21.03 8.03 -6.55
N ASP A 145 -22.21 8.56 -6.32
CA ASP A 145 -23.33 8.39 -7.22
C ASP A 145 -23.12 9.20 -8.50
N ASP A 146 -23.30 8.57 -9.67
CA ASP A 146 -23.09 9.20 -10.98
C ASP A 146 -23.98 10.43 -11.20
N THR A 147 -25.24 10.34 -10.74
CA THR A 147 -26.25 11.36 -11.04
C THR A 147 -26.14 12.58 -10.14
N THR A 148 -25.84 12.38 -8.87
CA THR A 148 -25.78 13.43 -7.86
C THR A 148 -24.35 13.91 -7.60
N CYS A 149 -23.34 13.14 -8.05
CA CYS A 149 -21.93 13.33 -7.73
C CYS A 149 -21.62 13.35 -6.22
N ARG A 150 -22.56 12.89 -5.39
CA ARG A 150 -22.47 12.84 -3.94
C ARG A 150 -22.26 11.41 -3.48
N ALA A 151 -21.96 11.29 -2.19
CA ALA A 151 -21.83 10.00 -1.58
C ALA A 151 -23.14 9.19 -1.70
N VAL A 152 -23.00 7.88 -1.83
CA VAL A 152 -24.12 6.96 -1.86
C VAL A 152 -24.63 6.82 -0.42
N ASP A 153 -25.66 7.57 -0.07
CA ASP A 153 -26.27 7.59 1.28
C ASP A 153 -27.55 6.74 1.38
N ASP A 154 -28.10 6.31 0.25
CA ASP A 154 -29.36 5.56 0.23
C ASP A 154 -29.16 4.13 0.78
N PRO A 155 -29.81 3.75 1.90
CA PRO A 155 -29.60 2.45 2.54
C PRO A 155 -29.99 1.26 1.67
N SER A 156 -31.00 1.41 0.81
CA SER A 156 -31.46 0.33 -0.06
C SER A 156 -30.46 0.03 -1.17
N ARG A 157 -29.85 1.07 -1.75
CA ARG A 157 -28.78 0.94 -2.75
C ARG A 157 -27.50 0.41 -2.14
N LEU A 158 -27.16 0.85 -0.93
CA LEU A 158 -26.00 0.34 -0.20
C LEU A 158 -26.15 -1.15 0.09
N SER A 159 -27.32 -1.57 0.58
CA SER A 159 -27.60 -2.99 0.85
C SER A 159 -27.59 -3.84 -0.42
N ALA A 160 -28.18 -3.35 -1.52
CA ALA A 160 -28.12 -4.06 -2.80
C ALA A 160 -26.69 -4.17 -3.36
N MET A 161 -25.88 -3.12 -3.17
CA MET A 161 -24.47 -3.13 -3.56
C MET A 161 -23.67 -4.12 -2.70
N GLU A 162 -23.87 -4.11 -1.39
CA GLU A 162 -23.24 -5.03 -0.44
C GLU A 162 -23.54 -6.48 -0.81
N GLU A 163 -24.82 -6.83 -0.98
CA GLU A 163 -25.24 -8.18 -1.35
C GLU A 163 -24.59 -8.66 -2.66
N GLN A 164 -24.56 -7.81 -3.70
CA GLN A 164 -23.94 -8.18 -4.98
C GLN A 164 -22.42 -8.36 -4.87
N LEU A 165 -21.74 -7.51 -4.12
CA LEU A 165 -20.30 -7.59 -3.92
C LEU A 165 -19.92 -8.79 -3.05
N GLU A 166 -20.68 -9.08 -1.98
CA GLU A 166 -20.49 -10.28 -1.16
C GLU A 166 -20.65 -11.57 -1.99
N ASN A 167 -21.67 -11.63 -2.85
CA ASN A 167 -21.90 -12.78 -3.72
C ASN A 167 -20.71 -13.04 -4.66
N ILE A 168 -20.09 -11.98 -5.19
CA ILE A 168 -18.88 -12.09 -6.03
C ILE A 168 -17.67 -12.54 -5.22
N LEU A 169 -17.51 -12.05 -4.00
CA LEU A 169 -16.36 -12.38 -3.14
C LEU A 169 -16.44 -13.80 -2.56
N ARG A 170 -17.65 -14.32 -2.30
CA ARG A 170 -17.86 -15.66 -1.71
C ARG A 170 -17.43 -16.80 -2.63
N GLY A 171 -17.57 -16.64 -3.95
CA GLY A 171 -17.28 -17.71 -4.92
C GLY A 171 -18.09 -18.99 -4.68
N CYS A 172 -17.64 -20.14 -5.23
CA CYS A 172 -18.30 -21.44 -5.01
C CYS A 172 -18.18 -21.93 -3.56
N GLU A 173 -19.35 -22.12 -2.93
CA GLU A 173 -19.82 -22.68 -1.64
C GLU A 173 -18.88 -23.15 -0.50
N ALA A 174 -17.57 -23.32 -0.67
CA ALA A 174 -16.72 -23.94 0.36
C ALA A 174 -16.15 -22.97 1.42
N ASP A 175 -16.53 -21.70 1.42
CA ASP A 175 -15.82 -20.66 2.19
C ASP A 175 -16.75 -19.62 2.79
N GLU A 176 -17.65 -20.08 3.66
CA GLU A 176 -18.59 -19.26 4.41
C GLU A 176 -17.93 -18.24 5.36
N LYS A 177 -16.59 -18.22 5.49
CA LYS A 177 -15.90 -17.44 6.54
C LYS A 177 -14.92 -16.35 6.06
N ALA A 178 -14.67 -16.21 4.75
CA ALA A 178 -13.55 -15.38 4.27
C ALA A 178 -13.93 -14.11 3.49
N ALA A 179 -15.12 -14.02 2.90
CA ALA A 179 -15.54 -12.81 2.19
C ALA A 179 -16.16 -11.82 3.17
N ARG A 180 -15.60 -10.62 3.29
CA ARG A 180 -16.21 -9.53 4.06
C ARG A 180 -16.21 -8.26 3.22
N THR A 181 -17.37 -7.65 3.09
CA THR A 181 -17.50 -6.25 2.69
C THR A 181 -17.71 -5.46 3.97
N ASN A 182 -16.82 -4.53 4.27
CA ASN A 182 -17.01 -3.62 5.40
C ASN A 182 -17.02 -2.18 4.89
N PHE A 183 -17.96 -1.39 5.38
CA PHE A 183 -17.99 0.04 5.17
C PHE A 183 -17.47 0.68 6.45
N SER A 184 -16.28 1.30 6.39
CA SER A 184 -15.64 1.89 7.56
C SER A 184 -15.30 3.36 7.31
N MET A 185 -15.57 4.19 8.33
CA MET A 185 -15.13 5.59 8.42
C MET A 185 -13.65 5.69 8.81
N GLY A 186 -13.01 6.79 8.40
CA GLY A 186 -11.91 7.38 9.17
C GLY A 186 -10.49 7.01 8.75
N PHE A 187 -10.22 6.80 7.46
CA PHE A 187 -8.84 6.60 7.02
C PHE A 187 -8.15 7.94 6.78
N THR A 188 -7.16 8.25 7.62
CA THR A 188 -6.10 9.18 7.22
C THR A 188 -5.11 8.50 6.27
N HIS A 189 -4.94 7.16 6.33
CA HIS A 189 -3.94 6.42 5.53
C HIS A 189 -4.49 5.13 4.88
N ILE A 190 -4.78 5.16 3.57
CA ILE A 190 -5.25 3.99 2.77
C ILE A 190 -4.26 2.82 2.86
N ASP A 191 -2.97 3.12 2.72
CA ASP A 191 -1.88 2.16 2.78
C ASP A 191 -1.84 1.40 4.11
N ARG A 192 -2.12 2.08 5.23
CA ARG A 192 -2.18 1.46 6.56
C ARG A 192 -3.37 0.52 6.66
N ARG A 193 -4.51 0.92 6.11
CA ARG A 193 -5.73 0.11 6.16
C ARG A 193 -5.58 -1.18 5.37
N LEU A 194 -5.02 -1.11 4.16
CA LEU A 194 -4.75 -2.30 3.35
C LEU A 194 -3.82 -3.29 4.06
N HIS A 195 -2.83 -2.81 4.81
CA HIS A 195 -2.00 -3.66 5.68
C HIS A 195 -2.81 -4.41 6.72
N GLN A 196 -3.67 -3.69 7.45
CA GLN A 196 -4.52 -4.28 8.49
C GLN A 196 -5.49 -5.31 7.91
N MET A 197 -6.09 -5.00 6.75
CA MET A 197 -6.98 -5.91 6.04
C MET A 197 -6.25 -7.20 5.67
N MET A 198 -5.10 -7.11 4.97
CA MET A 198 -4.31 -8.28 4.58
C MET A 198 -3.83 -9.11 5.78
N PHE A 199 -3.36 -8.44 6.83
CA PHE A 199 -2.92 -9.11 8.05
C PHE A 199 -4.05 -9.84 8.78
N ALA A 200 -5.21 -9.20 8.94
CA ALA A 200 -6.39 -9.82 9.56
C ALA A 200 -6.89 -11.02 8.74
N ASP A 201 -6.73 -10.96 7.42
CA ASP A 201 -7.08 -12.00 6.46
C ASP A 201 -6.06 -13.15 6.42
N ARG A 202 -4.90 -12.98 7.10
CA ARG A 202 -3.80 -13.96 7.22
C ARG A 202 -3.18 -14.33 5.89
N ASP A 203 -2.99 -13.36 5.01
CA ASP A 203 -2.29 -13.54 3.74
C ASP A 203 -0.87 -14.14 3.90
N TYR A 204 -0.23 -13.94 5.06
CA TYR A 204 1.09 -14.47 5.39
C TYR A 204 1.14 -15.99 5.66
N GLU A 205 -0.01 -16.66 5.82
CA GLU A 205 -0.07 -18.10 6.14
C GLU A 205 0.04 -19.03 4.91
N GLY A 206 0.26 -18.47 3.70
CA GLY A 206 0.49 -19.15 2.42
C GLY A 206 0.27 -20.67 2.41
N GLY A 207 -0.87 -21.11 1.84
CA GLY A 207 -1.30 -22.52 1.85
C GLY A 207 -0.18 -23.47 1.44
N GLY A 208 0.20 -24.38 2.36
CA GLY A 208 1.32 -25.31 2.23
C GLY A 208 1.17 -26.41 1.17
N LEU A 209 0.32 -26.23 0.16
CA LEU A 209 0.14 -27.16 -0.93
C LEU A 209 -0.01 -26.37 -2.25
N GLU A 210 0.93 -26.68 -3.16
CA GLU A 210 0.91 -26.39 -4.60
C GLU A 210 1.48 -25.04 -5.07
N VAL A 211 2.68 -25.17 -5.66
CA VAL A 211 3.39 -24.24 -6.55
C VAL A 211 3.37 -22.80 -6.03
N GLU A 212 4.33 -22.48 -5.15
CA GLU A 212 4.80 -21.11 -5.03
C GLU A 212 5.06 -20.62 -6.45
N ALA A 213 4.25 -19.66 -6.92
CA ALA A 213 4.56 -18.95 -8.16
C ALA A 213 6.03 -18.55 -8.06
N ASP A 214 6.83 -18.97 -9.03
CA ASP A 214 8.30 -19.01 -9.00
C ASP A 214 8.85 -17.57 -8.91
N TYR A 215 8.77 -16.97 -7.72
CA TYR A 215 9.35 -15.68 -7.43
C TYR A 215 10.85 -15.87 -7.51
N SER A 216 11.50 -15.00 -8.29
CA SER A 216 12.94 -15.11 -8.47
C SER A 216 13.63 -15.10 -7.09
N PRO A 217 14.49 -16.09 -6.75
CA PRO A 217 15.11 -16.20 -5.42
C PRO A 217 15.85 -14.92 -4.97
N LEU A 218 16.22 -14.09 -5.93
CA LEU A 218 16.90 -12.79 -5.77
C LEU A 218 16.02 -11.70 -5.12
N LEU A 219 14.70 -11.87 -5.07
CA LEU A 219 13.77 -10.88 -4.50
C LEU A 219 13.26 -11.26 -3.11
N LYS A 220 13.65 -12.44 -2.60
CA LYS A 220 13.27 -12.90 -1.27
C LYS A 220 13.97 -12.04 -0.21
N PRO A 221 13.24 -11.36 0.69
CA PRO A 221 13.86 -10.62 1.77
C PRO A 221 14.57 -11.59 2.72
N LYS A 222 15.80 -11.25 3.12
CA LYS A 222 16.52 -11.97 4.17
C LYS A 222 16.18 -11.34 5.51
N ILE A 223 15.46 -12.09 6.34
CA ILE A 223 15.02 -11.65 7.67
C ILE A 223 15.65 -12.56 8.71
N THR A 224 16.31 -11.99 9.71
CA THR A 224 16.86 -12.73 10.86
C THR A 224 16.33 -12.11 12.15
N ILE A 225 16.12 -12.96 13.17
CA ILE A 225 15.62 -12.54 14.48
C ILE A 225 16.54 -13.10 15.57
N ASP A 226 17.37 -12.21 16.09
CA ASP A 226 18.39 -12.51 17.08
C ASP A 226 18.00 -11.95 18.45
N ARG A 227 18.55 -12.52 19.53
CA ARG A 227 18.32 -12.06 20.90
C ARG A 227 19.47 -11.15 21.32
N CYS A 228 19.15 -9.96 21.81
CA CYS A 228 20.11 -9.07 22.45
C CYS A 228 19.96 -9.22 23.98
N GLU A 229 20.84 -10.00 24.59
CA GLU A 229 20.77 -10.34 26.03
C GLU A 229 21.04 -9.13 26.93
N GLU A 230 21.95 -8.24 26.53
CA GLU A 230 22.39 -7.10 27.34
C GLU A 230 21.29 -6.08 27.64
N LYS A 231 20.32 -5.92 26.72
CA LYS A 231 19.23 -4.94 26.82
C LYS A 231 17.83 -5.55 26.86
N GLY A 232 17.70 -6.87 26.80
CA GLY A 232 16.41 -7.56 26.78
C GLY A 232 15.55 -7.16 25.58
N TYR A 233 16.17 -7.10 24.39
CA TYR A 233 15.50 -6.81 23.12
C TYR A 233 15.61 -8.00 22.16
N SER A 234 14.65 -8.10 21.26
CA SER A 234 14.78 -8.94 20.06
C SER A 234 15.19 -8.05 18.89
N VAL A 235 16.18 -8.47 18.12
CA VAL A 235 16.71 -7.71 16.98
C VAL A 235 16.20 -8.35 15.71
N VAL A 236 15.37 -7.62 14.97
CA VAL A 236 14.89 -8.01 13.65
C VAL A 236 15.75 -7.31 12.60
N SER A 237 16.53 -8.08 11.86
CA SER A 237 17.35 -7.56 10.76
C SER A 237 16.74 -7.95 9.42
N VAL A 238 16.38 -6.95 8.61
CA VAL A 238 15.79 -7.11 7.29
C VAL A 238 16.78 -6.61 6.23
N ARG A 239 17.12 -7.47 5.27
CA ARG A 239 17.89 -7.11 4.07
C ARG A 239 17.13 -7.50 2.82
N CYS A 240 16.83 -6.52 1.97
CA CYS A 240 16.10 -6.77 0.73
C CYS A 240 16.41 -5.68 -0.31
N LYS A 241 15.81 -5.81 -1.51
CA LYS A 241 15.79 -4.73 -2.50
C LYS A 241 15.14 -3.50 -1.88
N ASP A 242 15.81 -2.35 -2.01
CA ASP A 242 15.30 -1.08 -1.54
C ASP A 242 14.10 -0.63 -2.38
N ARG A 243 13.13 -0.01 -1.71
CA ARG A 243 11.95 0.59 -2.32
C ARG A 243 11.31 1.61 -1.38
N SER A 244 10.52 2.50 -1.97
CA SER A 244 9.66 3.40 -1.22
C SER A 244 8.74 2.62 -0.27
N LYS A 245 8.44 3.24 0.88
CA LYS A 245 7.54 2.71 1.91
C LYS A 245 8.00 1.39 2.56
N LEU A 246 9.26 0.96 2.36
CA LEU A 246 9.78 -0.26 3.00
C LEU A 246 9.75 -0.18 4.54
N MET A 247 10.27 0.91 5.10
CA MET A 247 10.21 1.16 6.55
C MET A 247 8.76 1.21 7.05
N PHE A 248 7.88 1.87 6.30
CA PHE A 248 6.45 1.93 6.62
C PHE A 248 5.83 0.53 6.75
N ASP A 249 6.08 -0.34 5.78
CA ASP A 249 5.50 -1.69 5.78
C ASP A 249 6.02 -2.53 6.95
N ILE A 250 7.30 -2.41 7.30
CA ILE A 250 7.91 -3.12 8.43
C ILE A 250 7.36 -2.60 9.77
N VAL A 251 7.33 -1.29 9.97
CA VAL A 251 6.80 -0.67 11.20
C VAL A 251 5.31 -0.97 11.37
N CYS A 252 4.52 -0.93 10.29
CA CYS A 252 3.11 -1.33 10.30
C CYS A 252 2.94 -2.77 10.79
N THR A 253 3.72 -3.70 10.22
CA THR A 253 3.66 -5.12 10.55
C THR A 253 4.00 -5.37 12.00
N LEU A 254 5.11 -4.80 12.48
CA LEU A 254 5.54 -4.93 13.88
C LEU A 254 4.48 -4.38 14.83
N THR A 255 3.89 -3.23 14.49
CA THR A 255 2.82 -2.61 15.30
C THR A 255 1.55 -3.45 15.32
N ASP A 256 1.12 -4.00 14.18
CA ASP A 256 -0.07 -4.88 14.10
C ASP A 256 0.11 -6.18 14.87
N MET A 257 1.35 -6.65 14.96
CA MET A 257 1.76 -7.78 15.78
C MET A 257 2.02 -7.42 17.25
N GLN A 258 1.70 -6.18 17.67
CA GLN A 258 1.87 -5.68 19.04
C GLN A 258 3.33 -5.65 19.54
N TYR A 259 4.29 -5.41 18.63
CA TYR A 259 5.66 -5.10 19.00
C TYR A 259 5.91 -3.59 19.00
N VAL A 260 6.67 -3.14 19.99
CA VAL A 260 7.16 -1.77 20.10
C VAL A 260 8.61 -1.72 19.64
N VAL A 261 8.92 -0.78 18.76
CA VAL A 261 10.29 -0.49 18.32
C VAL A 261 10.93 0.48 19.31
N PHE A 262 12.01 0.06 19.95
CA PHE A 262 12.79 0.88 20.89
C PHE A 262 13.97 1.54 20.19
N HIS A 263 14.67 0.78 19.34
CA HIS A 263 15.71 1.32 18.48
C HIS A 263 15.54 0.82 17.07
N ALA A 264 15.95 1.63 16.10
CA ALA A 264 16.07 1.16 14.74
C ALA A 264 17.19 1.89 14.00
N THR A 265 17.87 1.15 13.14
CA THR A 265 18.86 1.68 12.21
C THR A 265 18.45 1.30 10.80
N ILE A 266 18.21 2.31 9.97
CA ILE A 266 17.78 2.15 8.58
C ILE A 266 18.90 2.70 7.69
N SER A 267 19.32 1.91 6.72
CA SER A 267 20.25 2.33 5.68
C SER A 267 19.80 1.83 4.31
N SER A 268 19.79 2.74 3.34
CA SER A 268 19.65 2.42 1.92
C SER A 268 21.02 2.52 1.26
N ASP A 269 21.50 1.41 0.69
CA ASP A 269 22.74 1.34 -0.08
C ASP A 269 22.44 0.94 -1.54
N GLY A 270 22.29 1.97 -2.39
CA GLY A 270 21.99 1.79 -3.81
C GLY A 270 20.63 1.11 -4.06
N PRO A 271 20.60 -0.11 -4.65
CA PRO A 271 19.39 -0.87 -4.89
C PRO A 271 18.97 -1.76 -3.71
N HIS A 272 19.72 -1.79 -2.61
CA HIS A 272 19.43 -2.63 -1.44
C HIS A 272 19.21 -1.78 -0.19
N ALA A 273 18.39 -2.27 0.72
CA ALA A 273 18.16 -1.67 2.02
C ALA A 273 18.50 -2.68 3.12
N SER A 274 19.12 -2.18 4.19
CA SER A 274 19.36 -2.91 5.43
C SER A 274 18.68 -2.15 6.56
N GLN A 275 17.83 -2.84 7.30
CA GLN A 275 17.08 -2.25 8.40
C GLN A 275 17.16 -3.18 9.62
N GLU A 276 17.51 -2.62 10.76
CA GLU A 276 17.60 -3.33 12.03
C GLU A 276 16.65 -2.70 13.03
N TYR A 277 15.80 -3.50 13.65
CA TYR A 277 14.79 -3.07 14.60
C TYR A 277 14.96 -3.81 15.91
N TYR A 278 15.15 -3.07 17.00
CA TYR A 278 15.18 -3.56 18.36
C TYR A 278 13.78 -3.45 18.92
N ILE A 279 13.15 -4.60 19.13
CA ILE A 279 11.74 -4.70 19.48
C ILE A 279 11.54 -5.44 20.79
N ARG A 280 10.40 -5.14 21.42
CA ARG A 280 9.83 -5.89 22.54
C ARG A 280 8.33 -5.99 22.33
N HIS A 281 7.73 -7.11 22.73
CA HIS A 281 6.28 -7.21 22.68
C HIS A 281 5.65 -6.27 23.71
N MET A 282 4.40 -5.85 23.49
CA MET A 282 3.68 -4.92 24.37
C MET A 282 3.52 -5.44 25.81
N ASP A 283 3.57 -6.76 26.01
CA ASP A 283 3.58 -7.38 27.34
C ASP A 283 4.96 -7.36 28.03
N GLY A 284 5.99 -6.86 27.36
CA GLY A 284 7.37 -6.80 27.86
C GLY A 284 8.23 -8.02 27.51
N CYS A 285 7.70 -9.04 26.86
CA CYS A 285 8.43 -10.25 26.51
C CYS A 285 9.32 -10.07 25.26
N THR A 286 10.39 -10.86 25.19
CA THR A 286 11.21 -11.01 23.99
C THR A 286 10.70 -12.15 23.11
N LEU A 287 10.95 -12.05 21.81
CA LEU A 287 10.69 -13.12 20.83
C LEU A 287 11.65 -14.29 21.06
N ASP A 288 11.27 -15.21 21.95
CA ASP A 288 12.07 -16.38 22.29
C ASP A 288 11.53 -17.66 21.62
N ALA A 289 10.21 -17.76 21.46
CA ALA A 289 9.58 -18.93 20.89
C ALA A 289 9.83 -19.03 19.38
N VAL A 290 10.27 -20.22 18.92
CA VAL A 290 10.55 -20.49 17.50
C VAL A 290 9.33 -20.21 16.62
N ALA A 291 8.14 -20.62 17.06
CA ALA A 291 6.88 -20.39 16.33
C ALA A 291 6.54 -18.90 16.19
N GLU A 292 6.83 -18.09 17.21
CA GLU A 292 6.59 -16.65 17.20
C GLU A 292 7.56 -15.94 16.24
N LYS A 293 8.85 -16.33 16.28
CA LYS A 293 9.87 -15.87 15.32
C LYS A 293 9.50 -16.20 13.88
N GLU A 294 9.03 -17.43 13.64
CA GLU A 294 8.57 -17.85 12.32
C GLU A 294 7.36 -17.03 11.87
N ARG A 295 6.40 -16.79 12.77
CA ARG A 295 5.23 -15.94 12.48
C ARG A 295 5.63 -14.51 12.13
N VAL A 296 6.52 -13.88 12.90
CA VAL A 296 7.03 -12.52 12.60
C VAL A 296 7.73 -12.50 11.25
N THR A 297 8.56 -13.50 10.96
CA THR A 297 9.26 -13.63 9.69
C THR A 297 8.28 -13.72 8.51
N LYS A 298 7.27 -14.58 8.60
CA LYS A 298 6.22 -14.71 7.56
C LYS A 298 5.43 -13.42 7.37
N CYS A 299 5.05 -12.74 8.46
CA CYS A 299 4.30 -11.49 8.39
C CYS A 299 5.12 -10.38 7.71
N LEU A 300 6.39 -10.22 8.08
CA LEU A 300 7.29 -9.24 7.48
C LEU A 300 7.58 -9.58 6.01
N GLU A 301 7.80 -10.85 5.69
CA GLU A 301 8.00 -11.29 4.32
C GLU A 301 6.77 -10.99 3.44
N ALA A 302 5.56 -11.31 3.92
CA ALA A 302 4.32 -10.99 3.23
C ALA A 302 4.16 -9.48 3.03
N ALA A 303 4.33 -8.69 4.10
CA ALA A 303 4.27 -7.23 4.06
C ALA A 303 5.23 -6.61 3.04
N ILE A 304 6.47 -7.11 2.97
CA ILE A 304 7.45 -6.66 1.99
C ILE A 304 6.99 -7.02 0.58
N ARG A 305 6.54 -8.27 0.37
CA ARG A 305 6.13 -8.80 -0.94
C ARG A 305 4.86 -8.18 -1.50
N ARG A 306 3.88 -7.77 -0.67
CA ARG A 306 2.63 -7.09 -1.10
C ARG A 306 2.88 -5.91 -2.05
N ARG A 307 3.99 -5.19 -1.88
CA ARG A 307 4.36 -4.04 -2.72
C ARG A 307 5.49 -4.31 -3.71
N VAL A 308 6.10 -5.50 -3.68
CA VAL A 308 7.07 -5.92 -4.71
C VAL A 308 6.28 -6.40 -5.91
N SER A 309 5.80 -5.46 -6.71
CA SER A 309 5.08 -5.77 -7.94
C SER A 309 6.08 -6.17 -9.02
N GLU A 310 6.23 -7.46 -9.30
CA GLU A 310 6.94 -7.93 -10.50
C GLU A 310 5.97 -8.06 -11.67
N GLY A 311 6.44 -7.75 -12.88
CA GLY A 311 5.66 -7.85 -14.11
C GLY A 311 5.69 -6.54 -14.91
N ILE A 312 4.57 -6.26 -15.56
CA ILE A 312 4.41 -5.07 -16.40
C ILE A 312 3.44 -4.11 -15.71
N SER A 313 3.80 -2.82 -15.69
CA SER A 313 2.93 -1.73 -15.27
C SER A 313 2.27 -1.11 -16.49
N LEU A 314 0.94 -1.10 -16.51
CA LEU A 314 0.10 -0.45 -17.50
C LEU A 314 -0.45 0.84 -16.90
N GLU A 315 -0.04 1.98 -17.45
CA GLU A 315 -0.53 3.30 -17.06
C GLU A 315 -1.53 3.79 -18.11
N LEU A 316 -2.76 4.03 -17.68
CA LEU A 316 -3.89 4.38 -18.52
C LEU A 316 -4.39 5.78 -18.17
N CYS A 317 -4.60 6.60 -19.20
CA CYS A 317 -5.17 7.94 -19.06
C CYS A 317 -6.28 8.14 -20.08
N ALA A 318 -7.46 8.52 -19.61
CA ALA A 318 -8.61 8.81 -20.47
C ALA A 318 -9.57 9.81 -19.82
N LYS A 319 -10.54 10.30 -20.59
CA LYS A 319 -11.65 11.06 -20.02
C LYS A 319 -12.46 10.14 -19.11
N ASP A 320 -12.66 10.58 -17.87
CA ASP A 320 -13.38 9.80 -16.89
C ASP A 320 -14.87 9.70 -17.23
N ARG A 321 -15.45 8.53 -16.95
CA ARG A 321 -16.87 8.21 -17.12
C ARG A 321 -17.21 6.96 -16.33
N VAL A 322 -18.47 6.85 -15.91
CA VAL A 322 -18.98 5.61 -15.32
C VAL A 322 -18.82 4.44 -16.28
N GLY A 323 -18.38 3.32 -15.71
CA GLY A 323 -18.07 2.11 -16.47
C GLY A 323 -16.67 2.07 -17.07
N LEU A 324 -15.87 3.13 -17.01
CA LEU A 324 -14.51 3.12 -17.57
C LEU A 324 -13.62 2.05 -16.91
N LEU A 325 -13.64 1.95 -15.59
CA LEU A 325 -12.89 0.93 -14.87
C LEU A 325 -13.36 -0.48 -15.26
N SER A 326 -14.67 -0.67 -15.46
CA SER A 326 -15.25 -1.93 -15.93
C SER A 326 -14.79 -2.30 -17.34
N GLU A 327 -14.81 -1.35 -18.28
CA GLU A 327 -14.30 -1.55 -19.64
C GLU A 327 -12.83 -1.95 -19.64
N VAL A 328 -11.99 -1.20 -18.92
CA VAL A 328 -10.54 -1.48 -18.84
C VAL A 328 -10.27 -2.85 -18.24
N THR A 329 -10.84 -3.13 -17.07
CA THR A 329 -10.57 -4.39 -16.36
C THR A 329 -11.12 -5.60 -17.10
N ARG A 330 -12.22 -5.42 -17.86
CA ARG A 330 -12.73 -6.42 -18.80
C ARG A 330 -11.75 -6.71 -19.93
N VAL A 331 -11.21 -5.69 -20.60
CA VAL A 331 -10.22 -5.87 -21.67
C VAL A 331 -8.97 -6.59 -21.15
N LEU A 332 -8.49 -6.23 -19.94
CA LEU A 332 -7.38 -6.95 -19.31
C LEU A 332 -7.70 -8.43 -19.10
N ARG A 333 -8.89 -8.74 -18.57
CA ARG A 333 -9.36 -10.12 -18.37
C ARG A 333 -9.49 -10.89 -19.68
N GLU A 334 -10.09 -10.30 -20.72
CA GLU A 334 -10.29 -10.92 -22.04
C GLU A 334 -8.95 -11.22 -22.75
N ASN A 335 -7.92 -10.43 -22.46
CA ASN A 335 -6.54 -10.66 -22.93
C ASN A 335 -5.75 -11.61 -22.00
N GLY A 336 -6.40 -12.27 -21.05
CA GLY A 336 -5.77 -13.26 -20.16
C GLY A 336 -4.82 -12.66 -19.13
N LEU A 337 -4.99 -11.37 -18.78
CA LEU A 337 -4.20 -10.72 -17.74
C LEU A 337 -4.88 -10.80 -16.37
N SER A 338 -4.06 -11.02 -15.35
CA SER A 338 -4.43 -10.90 -13.94
C SER A 338 -3.79 -9.65 -13.34
N VAL A 339 -4.59 -8.90 -12.57
CA VAL A 339 -4.14 -7.67 -11.91
C VAL A 339 -3.64 -8.00 -10.51
N THR A 340 -2.36 -7.79 -10.26
CA THR A 340 -1.74 -8.04 -8.94
C THR A 340 -1.76 -6.81 -8.04
N ARG A 341 -1.81 -5.63 -8.65
CA ARG A 341 -2.00 -4.36 -7.97
C ARG A 341 -2.66 -3.35 -8.88
N ALA A 342 -3.54 -2.52 -8.34
CA ALA A 342 -4.12 -1.40 -9.07
C ALA A 342 -4.18 -0.14 -8.21
N GLY A 343 -3.91 0.99 -8.85
CA GLY A 343 -4.20 2.33 -8.33
C GLY A 343 -5.07 3.06 -9.34
N VAL A 344 -6.25 3.51 -8.92
CA VAL A 344 -7.24 4.23 -9.73
C VAL A 344 -7.45 5.58 -9.09
N THR A 345 -7.43 6.65 -9.89
CA THR A 345 -7.77 7.99 -9.41
C THR A 345 -8.37 8.83 -10.52
N THR A 346 -9.26 9.74 -10.17
CA THR A 346 -9.77 10.77 -11.06
C THR A 346 -9.20 12.13 -10.69
N VAL A 347 -8.56 12.79 -11.66
CA VAL A 347 -8.04 14.16 -11.51
C VAL A 347 -8.76 15.07 -12.51
N GLY A 348 -9.61 15.96 -11.98
CA GLY A 348 -10.47 16.81 -12.80
C GLY A 348 -11.46 15.96 -13.61
N LYS A 349 -11.30 15.92 -14.94
CA LYS A 349 -12.14 15.11 -15.85
C LYS A 349 -11.40 13.91 -16.45
N LYS A 350 -10.21 13.60 -15.95
CA LYS A 350 -9.36 12.51 -16.47
C LYS A 350 -9.22 11.42 -15.42
N ALA A 351 -9.48 10.19 -15.82
CA ALA A 351 -9.11 9.01 -15.06
C ALA A 351 -7.64 8.69 -15.32
N MET A 352 -6.91 8.40 -14.26
CA MET A 352 -5.51 8.01 -14.27
C MET A 352 -5.39 6.69 -13.50
N ASN A 353 -5.15 5.61 -14.23
CA ASN A 353 -5.16 4.27 -13.67
C ASN A 353 -3.80 3.60 -13.90
N VAL A 354 -3.32 2.89 -12.90
CA VAL A 354 -2.08 2.10 -12.97
C VAL A 354 -2.42 0.67 -12.59
N PHE A 355 -2.11 -0.28 -13.45
CA PHE A 355 -2.31 -1.71 -13.21
C PHE A 355 -0.99 -2.44 -13.33
N TYR A 356 -0.65 -3.22 -12.32
CA TYR A 356 0.44 -4.19 -12.37
C TYR A 356 -0.16 -5.52 -12.76
N VAL A 357 0.33 -6.06 -13.87
CA VAL A 357 -0.29 -7.23 -14.50
C VAL A 357 0.72 -8.36 -14.69
N ARG A 358 0.19 -9.57 -14.57
CA ARG A 358 0.79 -10.83 -14.97
C ARG A 358 -0.17 -11.57 -15.89
N ASP A 359 0.27 -12.65 -16.50
CA ASP A 359 -0.68 -13.56 -17.15
C ASP A 359 -1.59 -14.23 -16.10
N ALA A 360 -2.69 -14.84 -16.55
CA ALA A 360 -3.62 -15.54 -15.66
C ALA A 360 -3.02 -16.75 -14.91
N SER A 361 -1.84 -17.23 -15.34
CA SER A 361 -1.08 -18.30 -14.70
C SER A 361 -0.04 -17.80 -13.69
N GLY A 362 0.17 -16.48 -13.58
CA GLY A 362 1.12 -15.85 -12.68
C GLY A 362 2.52 -15.59 -13.26
N ASN A 363 2.73 -15.83 -14.56
CA ASN A 363 4.01 -15.60 -15.24
C ASN A 363 4.10 -14.20 -15.86
N PRO A 364 5.31 -13.77 -16.29
CA PRO A 364 5.49 -12.52 -17.03
C PRO A 364 4.65 -12.47 -18.31
N VAL A 365 4.06 -11.31 -18.59
CA VAL A 365 3.22 -11.09 -19.77
C VAL A 365 4.06 -11.07 -21.05
N ASP A 366 3.62 -11.80 -22.07
CA ASP A 366 4.26 -11.79 -23.39
C ASP A 366 4.06 -10.46 -24.13
N MET A 367 5.07 -10.07 -24.91
CA MET A 367 5.06 -8.83 -25.68
C MET A 367 3.96 -8.81 -26.75
N LYS A 368 3.56 -9.98 -27.28
CA LYS A 368 2.45 -10.06 -28.25
C LYS A 368 1.12 -9.64 -27.62
N THR A 369 0.87 -10.05 -26.38
CA THR A 369 -0.33 -9.67 -25.62
C THR A 369 -0.33 -8.16 -25.34
N ILE A 370 0.82 -7.60 -24.98
CA ILE A 370 0.98 -6.14 -24.78
C ILE A 370 0.68 -5.35 -26.05
N GLU A 371 1.14 -5.83 -27.21
CA GLU A 371 0.89 -5.15 -28.48
C GLU A 371 -0.59 -5.28 -28.91
N GLY A 372 -1.23 -6.42 -28.62
CA GLY A 372 -2.68 -6.59 -28.76
C GLY A 372 -3.47 -5.57 -27.93
N LEU A 373 -3.10 -5.42 -26.66
CA LEU A 373 -3.71 -4.42 -25.75
C LEU A 373 -3.51 -2.99 -26.23
N ARG A 374 -2.33 -2.66 -26.77
CA ARG A 374 -2.08 -1.33 -27.35
C ARG A 374 -3.00 -1.05 -28.53
N LYS A 375 -3.27 -2.05 -29.37
CA LYS A 375 -4.18 -1.89 -30.51
C LYS A 375 -5.63 -1.73 -30.05
N GLU A 376 -6.05 -2.48 -29.03
CA GLU A 376 -7.43 -2.48 -28.53
C GLU A 376 -7.74 -1.23 -27.67
N ILE A 377 -6.90 -0.95 -26.68
CA ILE A 377 -7.09 0.16 -25.74
C ILE A 377 -6.59 1.48 -26.31
N GLY A 378 -5.48 1.46 -27.05
CA GLY A 378 -4.81 2.67 -27.55
C GLY A 378 -5.64 3.52 -28.50
N GLN A 379 -6.70 2.97 -29.08
CA GLN A 379 -7.65 3.74 -29.91
C GLN A 379 -8.60 4.61 -29.08
N ARG A 380 -8.87 4.23 -27.82
CA ARG A 380 -9.86 4.90 -26.95
C ARG A 380 -9.22 5.64 -25.79
N MET A 381 -8.00 5.25 -25.41
CA MET A 381 -7.33 5.70 -24.19
C MET A 381 -5.82 5.80 -24.44
N LEU A 382 -5.13 6.68 -23.71
CA LEU A 382 -3.68 6.71 -23.70
C LEU A 382 -3.17 5.57 -22.82
N LEU A 383 -2.43 4.63 -23.41
CA LEU A 383 -1.80 3.52 -22.70
C LEU A 383 -0.27 3.66 -22.76
N ASN A 384 0.36 3.76 -21.60
CA ASN A 384 1.80 3.67 -21.45
C ASN A 384 2.17 2.36 -20.75
N VAL A 385 3.20 1.68 -21.27
CA VAL A 385 3.63 0.36 -20.78
C VAL A 385 5.04 0.49 -20.23
N LYS A 386 5.21 0.25 -18.94
CA LYS A 386 6.51 0.25 -18.26
C LYS A 386 6.85 -1.17 -17.83
N LYS A 387 8.01 -1.68 -18.24
CA LYS A 387 8.59 -2.87 -17.61
C LYS A 387 9.05 -2.49 -16.22
N VAL A 388 8.60 -3.21 -15.19
CA VAL A 388 9.17 -3.03 -13.86
C VAL A 388 10.58 -3.62 -13.89
N PRO A 389 11.63 -2.86 -13.51
CA PRO A 389 13.01 -3.36 -13.64
C PRO A 389 13.28 -4.54 -12.71
N THR A 390 13.29 -5.73 -13.30
CA THR A 390 14.09 -6.89 -12.89
C THR A 390 15.42 -6.76 -13.62
N SER A 391 16.51 -6.34 -12.98
CA SER A 391 17.79 -6.45 -13.67
C SER A 391 18.90 -6.96 -12.78
N ALA A 392 19.49 -8.06 -13.25
CA ALA A 392 20.87 -8.46 -13.03
C ALA A 392 21.85 -7.72 -13.96
N ASN A 393 21.42 -6.67 -14.65
CA ASN A 393 22.30 -5.82 -15.45
C ASN A 393 22.22 -4.39 -14.93
N ALA A 394 23.34 -3.89 -14.41
CA ALA A 394 23.53 -2.49 -14.08
C ALA A 394 23.45 -1.66 -15.38
N PRO A 395 22.68 -0.57 -15.43
CA PRO A 395 22.81 0.40 -16.50
C PRO A 395 23.76 1.51 -16.09
N GLU A 396 24.60 1.89 -17.05
CA GLU A 396 25.33 3.14 -17.10
C GLU A 396 24.38 4.34 -16.88
N THR A 397 24.98 5.39 -16.32
CA THR A 397 24.39 6.68 -15.95
C THR A 397 23.29 7.16 -16.90
N SER A 398 22.03 6.84 -16.58
CA SER A 398 20.87 7.59 -17.05
C SER A 398 19.84 7.69 -15.93
N ARG A 399 19.57 8.93 -15.54
CA ARG A 399 18.64 9.37 -14.51
C ARG A 399 17.22 8.90 -14.87
N TRP A 400 16.70 7.83 -14.24
CA TRP A 400 15.30 7.43 -14.38
C TRP A 400 14.69 6.83 -13.10
N ALA A 401 13.44 7.22 -12.88
CA ALA A 401 12.67 7.26 -11.64
C ALA A 401 12.49 5.92 -10.89
N LYS A 402 12.77 5.94 -9.57
CA LYS A 402 12.26 4.98 -8.60
C LYS A 402 10.76 5.24 -8.45
N THR A 403 9.92 4.29 -8.87
CA THR A 403 8.46 4.41 -8.88
C THR A 403 7.88 4.25 -7.46
N SER A 404 7.72 5.36 -6.74
CA SER A 404 6.64 5.52 -5.76
C SER A 404 5.33 5.82 -6.50
N PHE A 405 4.21 5.41 -5.93
CA PHE A 405 2.89 5.67 -6.49
C PHE A 405 2.55 7.14 -6.28
N PHE A 406 3.02 7.99 -7.18
CA PHE A 406 2.47 9.32 -7.34
C PHE A 406 2.30 9.68 -8.81
N PHE A 407 1.06 10.02 -9.12
CA PHE A 407 0.65 10.64 -10.37
C PHE A 407 1.29 12.02 -10.60
N GLY A 408 2.10 12.54 -9.68
CA GLY A 408 2.84 13.80 -9.86
C GLY A 408 3.75 13.78 -11.09
N SER A 409 4.45 12.66 -11.35
CA SER A 409 5.26 12.51 -12.57
C SER A 409 4.41 12.30 -13.84
N LEU A 410 3.20 11.77 -13.68
CA LEU A 410 2.23 11.51 -14.76
C LEU A 410 1.50 12.81 -15.16
N LEU A 411 1.15 13.66 -14.19
CA LEU A 411 0.63 15.01 -14.38
C LEU A 411 1.61 15.87 -15.19
N GLY A 412 2.90 15.87 -14.85
CA GLY A 412 3.92 16.63 -15.58
C GLY A 412 4.15 16.16 -17.02
N ARG A 413 3.96 14.86 -17.31
CA ARG A 413 4.16 14.30 -18.66
C ARG A 413 2.93 14.38 -19.58
N PHE A 414 1.72 14.42 -19.02
CA PHE A 414 0.46 14.45 -19.78
C PHE A 414 -0.24 15.83 -19.79
N LEU A 415 0.31 16.82 -19.09
CA LEU A 415 -0.04 18.24 -19.20
C LEU A 415 0.93 19.06 -20.08
N ALA A 416 1.93 18.41 -20.67
CA ALA A 416 2.85 19.01 -21.63
C ALA A 416 2.33 18.87 -23.07
#